data_AF-A0A955VCK5-F1
#
_entry.id   AF-A0A955VCK5-F1
#
_cell.length_a   1.000
_cell.length_b   1.000
_cell.length_c   1.000
_cell.angle_alpha   90.00
_cell.angle_beta   90.00
_cell.angle_gamma   90.00
#
_symmetry.space_group_name_H-M   'P 1'
#
loop_
_entity.id
_entity.type
_entity.pdbx_description
1 polymer ?
#
loop_
_entity_poly.entity_id
_entity_poly.type
_entity_poly.pdbx_seq_one_letter_code
_entity_poly.pdbx_strand_id
1 'polypeptide(L)'
;MADASADTLITTPDAASATDATADTVTDTAPDTVPAPDTVTVTDTVTAPDTAADTDTDTDTDATDTLTAADTTTAADTFTPAAAASCPVADLIARYPGDFPPDPFGAWPAATACVASRHDVAIVLGCPSNEDGSPSACQTARATIAKRLYNAGLADRFIVSGAAVHNAHVEADALAALLVAFGVPDDAVVREPLAEHTDENLYYSTLLMAERGWRSAWVVSDDPGHLLYSALCDANCCVRLGRLTLFGLPLPGTDGDGVQKIGHYALTPPGVAVSDAECADLQSGLKAFVCTNLPTRRACAGRITLPAR
;
A
#
# COMPACT_ATOMS: atom_id res chain seq x y z
N MET A 1 -27.34 -8.83 -66.16
CA MET A 1 -28.52 -9.00 -67.04
C MET A 1 -29.74 -9.08 -66.13
N ALA A 2 -30.79 -8.35 -66.48
CA ALA A 2 -32.04 -8.23 -65.72
C ALA A 2 -32.71 -9.59 -65.45
N ASP A 3 -33.50 -9.72 -64.37
CA ASP A 3 -34.96 -9.56 -64.43
C ASP A 3 -35.65 -9.81 -63.06
N ALA A 4 -36.84 -9.21 -62.94
CA ALA A 4 -38.04 -9.65 -62.22
C ALA A 4 -38.23 -9.40 -60.71
N SER A 5 -38.73 -8.19 -60.44
CA SER A 5 -40.02 -7.87 -59.78
C SER A 5 -40.81 -8.97 -59.05
N ALA A 6 -41.19 -8.70 -57.80
CA ALA A 6 -42.57 -8.86 -57.31
C ALA A 6 -42.80 -8.00 -56.06
N ASP A 7 -43.85 -7.18 -56.15
CA ASP A 7 -44.32 -6.19 -55.21
C ASP A 7 -45.56 -6.76 -54.51
N THR A 8 -45.68 -6.69 -53.18
CA THR A 8 -46.98 -6.67 -52.48
C THR A 8 -46.82 -6.04 -51.11
N LEU A 9 -47.71 -5.09 -50.87
CA LEU A 9 -47.76 -4.08 -49.83
C LEU A 9 -48.90 -4.46 -48.84
N ILE A 10 -48.97 -3.75 -47.70
CA ILE A 10 -50.16 -3.58 -46.81
C ILE A 10 -50.34 -4.73 -45.77
N THR A 11 -50.42 -4.58 -44.43
CA THR A 11 -50.86 -3.50 -43.51
C THR A 11 -50.44 -3.84 -42.06
N THR A 12 -50.17 -2.83 -41.24
CA THR A 12 -50.31 -2.86 -39.76
C THR A 12 -51.78 -2.61 -39.35
N PRO A 13 -52.18 -2.91 -38.10
CA PRO A 13 -52.31 -1.81 -37.14
C PRO A 13 -52.01 -2.12 -35.64
N ASP A 14 -51.56 -1.06 -34.99
CA ASP A 14 -51.74 -0.55 -33.62
C ASP A 14 -52.11 -1.40 -32.38
N ALA A 15 -51.27 -1.20 -31.36
CA ALA A 15 -51.53 -0.70 -30.00
C ALA A 15 -52.64 -1.31 -29.11
N ALA A 16 -52.22 -1.81 -27.94
CA ALA A 16 -52.92 -1.59 -26.67
C ALA A 16 -51.97 -1.69 -25.46
N SER A 17 -52.01 -0.64 -24.65
CA SER A 17 -51.41 -0.46 -23.33
C SER A 17 -52.26 -1.14 -22.24
N ALA A 18 -51.64 -1.51 -21.09
CA ALA A 18 -52.06 -1.10 -19.73
C ALA A 18 -51.65 -2.09 -18.60
N THR A 19 -50.88 -1.56 -17.62
CA THR A 19 -51.13 -1.62 -16.14
C THR A 19 -51.10 -2.98 -15.41
N ASP A 20 -50.69 -3.17 -14.15
CA ASP A 20 -50.24 -2.37 -13.01
C ASP A 20 -49.81 -3.36 -11.88
N ALA A 21 -49.03 -2.86 -10.91
CA ALA A 21 -48.85 -3.30 -9.52
C ALA A 21 -48.22 -4.67 -9.18
N THR A 22 -47.08 -4.64 -8.48
CA THR A 22 -47.09 -4.56 -7.00
C THR A 22 -45.69 -4.27 -6.47
N ALA A 23 -45.61 -3.23 -5.63
CA ALA A 23 -44.47 -2.90 -4.81
C ALA A 23 -44.45 -3.83 -3.59
N ASP A 24 -43.28 -4.35 -3.23
CA ASP A 24 -43.06 -4.95 -1.92
C ASP A 24 -41.91 -4.21 -1.24
N THR A 25 -42.30 -3.47 -0.21
CA THR A 25 -41.44 -2.74 0.73
C THR A 25 -40.71 -3.73 1.62
N VAL A 26 -39.37 -3.75 1.56
CA VAL A 26 -38.54 -4.33 2.62
C VAL A 26 -37.89 -3.19 3.40
N THR A 27 -38.17 -3.23 4.69
CA THR A 27 -37.79 -2.28 5.73
C THR A 27 -36.29 -2.17 5.91
N ASP A 28 -35.83 -0.92 5.87
CA ASP A 28 -34.53 -0.40 6.31
C ASP A 28 -34.21 -0.86 7.74
N THR A 29 -33.14 -1.64 7.89
CA THR A 29 -32.56 -1.98 9.19
C THR A 29 -31.15 -1.40 9.19
N ALA A 30 -30.94 -0.39 10.04
CA ALA A 30 -29.67 0.31 10.20
C ALA A 30 -28.52 -0.66 10.55
N PRO A 31 -27.29 -0.46 10.04
CA PRO A 31 -26.15 -1.28 10.44
C PRO A 31 -25.66 -0.86 11.84
N ASP A 32 -25.46 -1.88 12.68
CA ASP A 32 -24.95 -1.82 14.04
C ASP A 32 -23.63 -1.04 14.16
N THR A 33 -23.59 -0.10 15.11
CA THR A 33 -22.38 0.59 15.54
C THR A 33 -21.45 -0.38 16.28
N VAL A 34 -20.25 -0.59 15.74
CA VAL A 34 -19.14 -1.29 16.41
C VAL A 34 -18.67 -0.48 17.63
N PRO A 35 -18.57 -1.06 18.85
CA PRO A 35 -18.09 -0.32 20.01
C PRO A 35 -16.58 -0.10 19.95
N ALA A 36 -16.13 1.08 20.37
CA ALA A 36 -14.72 1.42 20.53
C ALA A 36 -14.07 0.56 21.65
N PRO A 37 -12.81 0.10 21.50
CA PRO A 37 -12.14 -0.62 22.57
C PRO A 37 -11.69 0.32 23.69
N ASP A 38 -11.91 -0.12 24.93
CA ASP A 38 -11.58 0.58 26.16
C ASP A 38 -10.07 0.89 26.29
N THR A 39 -9.76 2.11 26.72
CA THR A 39 -8.40 2.58 26.95
C THR A 39 -7.84 1.96 28.23
N VAL A 40 -6.93 1.00 28.12
CA VAL A 40 -6.14 0.51 29.27
C VAL A 40 -4.90 1.38 29.41
N THR A 41 -4.82 2.13 30.51
CA THR A 41 -3.64 2.93 30.87
C THR A 41 -2.63 2.03 31.57
N VAL A 42 -1.48 1.77 30.94
CA VAL A 42 -0.32 1.15 31.61
C VAL A 42 0.70 2.24 31.88
N THR A 43 0.99 2.47 33.16
CA THR A 43 2.04 3.37 33.63
C THR A 43 3.27 2.53 33.91
N ASP A 44 4.30 2.62 33.06
CA ASP A 44 5.62 2.05 33.37
C ASP A 44 6.63 3.18 33.55
N THR A 45 7.15 3.23 34.78
CA THR A 45 8.14 4.20 35.24
C THR A 45 9.50 3.54 35.09
N VAL A 46 10.31 3.93 34.11
CA VAL A 46 11.70 3.47 34.00
C VAL A 46 12.61 4.51 34.67
N THR A 47 13.22 4.11 35.78
CA THR A 47 14.29 4.85 36.45
C THR A 47 15.62 4.15 36.19
N ALA A 48 16.64 4.89 35.80
CA ALA A 48 18.04 4.50 35.84
C ALA A 48 18.91 5.76 36.08
N PRO A 49 20.17 5.67 36.52
CA PRO A 49 20.82 4.68 37.39
C PRO A 49 21.59 5.34 38.57
N ASP A 50 22.05 4.55 39.54
CA ASP A 50 23.02 4.98 40.56
C ASP A 50 24.45 4.63 40.13
N THR A 51 25.33 5.63 40.17
CA THR A 51 26.78 5.55 39.98
C THR A 51 27.47 5.32 41.33
N ALA A 52 28.46 4.43 41.35
CA ALA A 52 29.46 4.39 42.41
C ALA A 52 30.86 4.35 41.78
N ALA A 53 31.64 5.35 42.14
CA ALA A 53 33.06 5.48 41.84
C ALA A 53 33.88 4.56 42.72
N ASP A 54 35.01 4.08 42.21
CA ASP A 54 36.14 3.65 43.05
C ASP A 54 37.47 4.02 42.38
N THR A 55 38.40 4.46 43.21
CA THR A 55 39.68 5.13 42.91
C THR A 55 40.84 4.30 43.45
N ASP A 56 41.94 4.18 42.70
CA ASP A 56 43.36 4.16 43.15
C ASP A 56 44.26 3.74 41.96
N THR A 57 45.15 4.60 41.43
CA THR A 57 46.61 4.76 41.71
C THR A 57 47.42 3.45 41.60
N ASP A 58 48.55 3.32 40.88
CA ASP A 58 49.68 4.24 40.71
C ASP A 58 50.72 3.71 39.66
N THR A 59 51.48 4.61 39.01
CA THR A 59 52.88 4.50 38.45
C THR A 59 53.20 3.48 37.31
N ASP A 60 54.10 3.68 36.32
CA ASP A 60 55.08 4.73 35.96
C ASP A 60 55.55 4.57 34.48
N THR A 61 55.91 5.69 33.84
CA THR A 61 56.86 5.95 32.71
C THR A 61 56.81 5.29 31.31
N ASP A 62 56.66 6.20 30.33
CA ASP A 62 57.48 6.47 29.14
C ASP A 62 57.33 5.61 27.85
N ALA A 63 56.62 6.17 26.85
CA ALA A 63 57.13 6.37 25.49
C ALA A 63 56.07 7.05 24.59
N THR A 64 56.56 7.99 23.80
CA THR A 64 55.91 8.77 22.73
C THR A 64 54.97 8.00 21.79
N ASP A 65 53.72 8.46 21.65
CA ASP A 65 53.08 8.67 20.34
C ASP A 65 51.90 9.66 20.47
N THR A 66 52.05 10.85 19.89
CA THR A 66 50.98 11.84 19.77
C THR A 66 50.01 11.41 18.67
N LEU A 67 49.02 10.62 19.04
CA LEU A 67 47.78 10.49 18.29
C LEU A 67 46.66 11.09 19.15
N THR A 68 46.28 12.32 18.81
CA THR A 68 45.05 12.94 19.28
C THR A 68 43.89 12.02 18.97
N ALA A 69 43.38 11.32 19.98
CA ALA A 69 42.08 10.68 19.92
C ALA A 69 41.04 11.78 19.75
N ALA A 70 40.60 11.98 18.52
CA ALA A 70 39.37 12.70 18.25
C ALA A 70 38.25 11.85 18.85
N ASP A 71 37.79 12.27 20.02
CA ASP A 71 36.49 11.89 20.56
C ASP A 71 35.45 12.27 19.50
N THR A 72 35.12 11.30 18.65
CA THR A 72 34.04 11.40 17.70
C THR A 72 32.95 10.52 18.27
N THR A 73 32.34 10.98 19.35
CA THR A 73 30.99 10.58 19.69
C THR A 73 30.15 11.00 18.49
N THR A 74 29.92 10.07 17.56
CA THR A 74 28.97 10.25 16.46
C THR A 74 27.63 10.46 17.13
N ALA A 75 27.22 11.71 17.26
CA ALA A 75 25.86 12.05 17.64
C ALA A 75 24.97 11.26 16.68
N ALA A 76 24.16 10.36 17.24
CA ALA A 76 23.09 9.73 16.49
C ALA A 76 22.29 10.88 15.86
N ASP A 77 22.40 11.00 14.55
CA ASP A 77 21.75 12.06 13.78
C ASP A 77 20.25 11.88 14.00
N THR A 78 19.68 12.66 14.91
CA THR A 78 18.27 12.55 15.28
C THR A 78 17.47 13.04 14.09
N PHE A 79 17.18 12.13 13.17
CA PHE A 79 16.24 12.35 12.09
C PHE A 79 14.90 12.68 12.73
N THR A 80 14.55 13.98 12.73
CA THR A 80 13.22 14.43 13.13
C THR A 80 12.38 14.48 11.87
N PRO A 81 11.46 13.54 11.65
CA PRO A 81 10.71 13.47 10.43
C PRO A 81 9.72 14.63 10.35
N ALA A 82 9.55 15.22 9.16
CA ALA A 82 8.44 16.14 8.92
C ALA A 82 7.09 15.44 9.20
N ALA A 83 6.07 16.19 9.61
CA ALA A 83 4.73 15.62 9.81
C ALA A 83 4.25 14.92 8.53
N ALA A 84 3.63 13.75 8.66
CA ALA A 84 3.09 13.04 7.51
C ALA A 84 1.88 13.78 6.93
N ALA A 85 1.78 13.81 5.61
CA ALA A 85 0.68 14.48 4.94
C ALA A 85 -0.62 13.68 4.97
N SER A 86 -1.72 14.43 5.01
CA SER A 86 -3.08 13.94 4.99
C SER A 86 -3.76 14.42 3.71
N CYS A 87 -3.47 13.75 2.59
CA CYS A 87 -3.92 14.18 1.28
C CYS A 87 -5.30 13.60 0.93
N PRO A 88 -6.23 14.42 0.39
CA PRO A 88 -7.47 13.90 -0.15
C PRO A 88 -7.19 12.91 -1.28
N VAL A 89 -7.94 11.81 -1.29
CA VAL A 89 -7.87 10.80 -2.34
C VAL A 89 -9.21 10.77 -3.05
N ALA A 90 -9.21 11.06 -4.36
CA ALA A 90 -10.40 10.99 -5.19
C ALA A 90 -10.93 9.56 -5.29
N ASP A 91 -12.24 9.41 -5.50
CA ASP A 91 -12.85 8.11 -5.79
C ASP A 91 -12.37 7.55 -7.14
N LEU A 92 -12.54 6.25 -7.32
CA LEU A 92 -12.06 5.52 -8.49
C LEU A 92 -12.69 6.04 -9.79
N ILE A 93 -13.99 6.32 -9.78
CA ILE A 93 -14.76 6.72 -10.96
C ILE A 93 -14.27 8.11 -11.42
N ALA A 94 -14.05 9.03 -10.48
CA ALA A 94 -13.46 10.33 -10.75
C ALA A 94 -12.01 10.22 -11.23
N ARG A 95 -11.25 9.27 -10.71
CA ARG A 95 -9.83 9.09 -11.06
C ARG A 95 -9.61 8.41 -12.41
N TYR A 96 -10.48 7.48 -12.78
CA TYR A 96 -10.42 6.65 -13.99
C TYR A 96 -11.80 6.55 -14.67
N PRO A 97 -12.26 7.64 -15.29
CA PRO A 97 -13.57 7.67 -15.94
C PRO A 97 -13.59 6.81 -17.23
N GLY A 98 -14.79 6.36 -17.61
CA GLY A 98 -15.04 5.60 -18.84
C GLY A 98 -14.94 4.08 -18.68
N ASP A 99 -15.12 3.33 -19.78
CA ASP A 99 -15.28 1.87 -19.73
C ASP A 99 -13.99 1.07 -19.89
N PHE A 100 -12.87 1.73 -20.13
CA PHE A 100 -11.57 1.09 -20.38
C PHE A 100 -10.66 1.19 -19.14
N PRO A 101 -9.87 0.14 -18.85
CA PRO A 101 -8.78 0.29 -17.89
C PRO A 101 -7.75 1.32 -18.36
N PRO A 102 -7.15 2.10 -17.45
CA PRO A 102 -5.99 2.90 -17.79
C PRO A 102 -4.82 1.98 -18.21
N ASP A 103 -3.98 2.47 -19.13
CA ASP A 103 -2.76 1.78 -19.52
C ASP A 103 -1.71 1.85 -18.38
N PRO A 104 -1.30 0.73 -17.77
CA PRO A 104 -0.31 0.74 -16.69
C PRO A 104 1.06 1.26 -17.15
N PHE A 105 1.40 1.11 -18.43
CA PHE A 105 2.69 1.51 -18.99
C PHE A 105 2.68 2.92 -19.57
N GLY A 106 1.50 3.52 -19.74
CA GLY A 106 1.33 4.90 -20.17
C GLY A 106 1.76 5.95 -19.13
N ALA A 107 1.43 7.22 -19.43
CA ALA A 107 1.71 8.35 -18.55
C ALA A 107 0.82 8.34 -17.31
N TRP A 108 1.41 8.54 -16.14
CA TRP A 108 0.71 8.69 -14.86
C TRP A 108 0.67 10.17 -14.47
N PRO A 109 -0.37 10.64 -13.77
CA PRO A 109 -0.38 12.04 -13.33
C PRO A 109 0.75 12.27 -12.34
N ALA A 110 1.32 13.47 -12.40
CA ALA A 110 2.33 13.89 -11.44
C ALA A 110 1.75 13.90 -10.02
N ALA A 111 2.54 13.47 -9.04
CA ALA A 111 2.22 13.65 -7.63
C ALA A 111 2.01 15.14 -7.34
N THR A 112 0.89 15.48 -6.69
CA THR A 112 0.66 16.86 -6.22
C THR A 112 1.64 17.22 -5.11
N ALA A 113 1.78 18.50 -4.77
CA ALA A 113 2.65 18.92 -3.67
C ALA A 113 2.31 18.24 -2.34
N CYS A 114 1.03 17.91 -2.10
CA CYS A 114 0.63 17.14 -0.92
C CYS A 114 1.13 15.69 -1.01
N VAL A 115 0.84 15.00 -2.12
CA VAL A 115 1.21 13.59 -2.28
C VAL A 115 2.74 13.43 -2.31
N ALA A 116 3.47 14.35 -2.95
CA ALA A 116 4.93 14.31 -3.02
C ALA A 116 5.64 14.63 -1.70
N SER A 117 4.92 14.80 -0.59
CA SER A 117 5.50 15.04 0.73
C SER A 117 5.68 13.73 1.51
N ARG A 118 6.14 13.83 2.77
CA ARG A 118 6.36 12.66 3.62
C ARG A 118 5.03 11.98 3.99
N HIS A 119 5.03 10.66 4.00
CA HIS A 119 3.95 9.82 4.53
C HIS A 119 4.40 9.03 5.77
N ASP A 120 3.45 8.46 6.51
CA ASP A 120 3.73 7.78 7.79
C ASP A 120 4.59 6.53 7.64
N VAL A 121 4.43 5.83 6.51
CA VAL A 121 5.05 4.55 6.20
C VAL A 121 5.16 4.33 4.68
N ALA A 122 6.03 3.42 4.25
CA ALA A 122 5.99 2.85 2.91
C ALA A 122 5.66 1.35 2.98
N ILE A 123 4.61 0.92 2.27
CA ILE A 123 4.24 -0.48 2.10
C ILE A 123 4.99 -1.02 0.88
N VAL A 124 5.88 -1.96 1.09
CA VAL A 124 6.63 -2.66 0.04
C VAL A 124 5.98 -4.00 -0.20
N LEU A 125 5.33 -4.14 -1.36
CA LEU A 125 4.62 -5.37 -1.71
C LEU A 125 5.61 -6.52 -1.91
N GLY A 126 5.21 -7.72 -1.51
CA GLY A 126 6.00 -8.94 -1.62
C GLY A 126 6.14 -9.45 -3.04
N CYS A 127 7.29 -10.07 -3.30
CA CYS A 127 7.46 -10.93 -4.46
C CYS A 127 8.49 -12.03 -4.15
N PRO A 128 8.48 -13.14 -4.90
CA PRO A 128 9.22 -14.34 -4.51
C PRO A 128 10.72 -14.13 -4.51
N SER A 129 11.42 -14.77 -3.56
CA SER A 129 12.87 -14.97 -3.61
C SER A 129 13.24 -15.99 -4.70
N ASN A 130 14.52 -16.06 -5.07
CA ASN A 130 15.03 -17.16 -5.89
C ASN A 130 14.93 -18.49 -5.11
N GLU A 131 15.02 -19.64 -5.81
CA GLU A 131 14.90 -20.97 -5.18
C GLU A 131 15.92 -21.20 -4.06
N ASP A 132 17.13 -20.65 -4.21
CA ASP A 132 18.21 -20.74 -3.23
C ASP A 132 18.07 -19.78 -2.03
N GLY A 133 17.01 -18.95 -2.03
CA GLY A 133 16.75 -17.95 -0.99
C GLY A 133 17.45 -16.62 -1.19
N SER A 134 18.25 -16.47 -2.24
CA SER A 134 18.82 -15.18 -2.60
C SER A 134 17.73 -14.20 -3.06
N PRO A 135 17.92 -12.88 -2.85
CA PRO A 135 16.96 -11.89 -3.30
C PRO A 135 16.74 -11.94 -4.81
N SER A 136 15.48 -11.91 -5.24
CA SER A 136 15.14 -11.86 -6.66
C SER A 136 15.31 -10.44 -7.23
N ALA A 137 15.19 -10.31 -8.56
CA ALA A 137 15.26 -9.03 -9.24
C ALA A 137 14.15 -8.07 -8.79
N CYS A 138 12.91 -8.58 -8.60
CA CYS A 138 11.80 -7.74 -8.13
C CYS A 138 12.00 -7.30 -6.67
N GLN A 139 12.51 -8.18 -5.80
CA GLN A 139 12.81 -7.81 -4.41
C GLN A 139 13.87 -6.71 -4.36
N THR A 140 14.93 -6.86 -5.16
CA THR A 140 16.00 -5.86 -5.29
C THR A 140 15.48 -4.53 -5.81
N ALA A 141 14.64 -4.54 -6.85
CA ALA A 141 14.04 -3.33 -7.40
C ALA A 141 13.13 -2.62 -6.38
N ARG A 142 12.26 -3.36 -5.69
CA ARG A 142 11.34 -2.81 -4.67
C ARG A 142 12.08 -2.25 -3.47
N ALA A 143 13.08 -2.96 -2.95
CA ALA A 143 13.94 -2.46 -1.87
C ALA A 143 14.73 -1.21 -2.30
N THR A 144 15.17 -1.14 -3.56
CA THR A 144 15.85 0.04 -4.10
C THR A 144 14.92 1.26 -4.12
N ILE A 145 13.67 1.10 -4.57
CA ILE A 145 12.66 2.17 -4.56
C ILE A 145 12.40 2.64 -3.12
N ALA A 146 12.18 1.71 -2.20
CA ALA A 146 11.98 2.02 -0.79
C ALA A 146 13.18 2.75 -0.17
N LYS A 147 14.42 2.34 -0.50
CA LYS A 147 15.63 3.06 -0.07
C LYS A 147 15.72 4.48 -0.66
N ARG A 148 15.27 4.69 -1.90
CA ARG A 148 15.19 6.05 -2.49
C ARG A 148 14.19 6.93 -1.73
N LEU A 149 13.04 6.40 -1.33
CA LEU A 149 12.07 7.12 -0.49
C LEU A 149 12.68 7.49 0.87
N TYR A 150 13.43 6.57 1.48
CA TYR A 150 14.17 6.80 2.73
C TYR A 150 15.17 7.95 2.58
N ASN A 151 16.04 7.87 1.57
CA ASN A 151 17.06 8.88 1.32
C ASN A 151 16.46 10.26 0.99
N ALA A 152 15.27 10.29 0.37
CA ALA A 152 14.56 11.52 0.06
C ALA A 152 13.75 12.08 1.25
N GLY A 153 13.72 11.39 2.40
CA GLY A 153 12.93 11.79 3.58
C GLY A 153 11.42 11.65 3.39
N LEU A 154 10.98 10.87 2.40
CA LEU A 154 9.56 10.71 2.04
C LEU A 154 8.88 9.58 2.82
N ALA A 155 9.66 8.66 3.39
CA ALA A 155 9.24 7.67 4.38
C ALA A 155 10.43 7.21 5.21
N ASP A 156 10.23 7.04 6.50
CA ASP A 156 11.23 6.59 7.48
C ASP A 156 10.81 5.30 8.18
N ARG A 157 9.66 4.74 7.81
CA ARG A 157 9.13 3.47 8.29
C ARG A 157 8.64 2.65 7.13
N PHE A 158 8.76 1.34 7.23
CA PHE A 158 8.45 0.42 6.16
C PHE A 158 7.59 -0.73 6.69
N ILE A 159 6.57 -1.12 5.94
CA ILE A 159 5.94 -2.42 6.07
C ILE A 159 6.37 -3.23 4.85
N VAL A 160 7.02 -4.37 5.08
CA VAL A 160 7.32 -5.35 4.02
C VAL A 160 6.36 -6.52 4.18
N SER A 161 5.63 -6.85 3.11
CA SER A 161 4.43 -7.69 3.20
C SER A 161 4.48 -8.83 2.19
N GLY A 162 4.34 -10.08 2.64
CA GLY A 162 4.34 -11.27 1.80
C GLY A 162 4.78 -12.55 2.52
N ALA A 163 4.02 -13.62 2.32
CA ALA A 163 4.25 -14.97 2.86
C ALA A 163 5.12 -15.85 1.94
N ALA A 164 5.44 -17.06 2.38
CA ALA A 164 6.20 -18.06 1.63
C ALA A 164 5.29 -18.90 0.70
N VAL A 165 4.79 -18.30 -0.39
CA VAL A 165 3.82 -18.97 -1.29
C VAL A 165 4.51 -19.81 -2.37
N HIS A 166 5.58 -19.27 -2.95
CA HIS A 166 6.23 -19.86 -4.12
C HIS A 166 7.38 -20.82 -3.77
N ASN A 167 8.01 -20.61 -2.62
CA ASN A 167 9.07 -21.46 -2.08
C ASN A 167 9.08 -21.33 -0.54
N ALA A 168 10.09 -21.91 0.12
CA ALA A 168 10.18 -21.93 1.57
C ALA A 168 10.57 -20.57 2.21
N HIS A 169 10.85 -19.54 1.40
CA HIS A 169 11.37 -18.27 1.89
C HIS A 169 10.24 -17.25 2.03
N VAL A 170 10.06 -16.72 3.24
CA VAL A 170 9.08 -15.67 3.53
C VAL A 170 9.53 -14.37 2.87
N GLU A 171 8.69 -13.83 1.99
CA GLU A 171 9.04 -12.65 1.18
C GLU A 171 9.27 -11.40 2.04
N ALA A 172 8.47 -11.21 3.09
CA ALA A 172 8.64 -10.12 4.04
C ALA A 172 10.01 -10.15 4.74
N ASP A 173 10.49 -11.33 5.13
CA ASP A 173 11.79 -11.47 5.78
C ASP A 173 12.94 -11.16 4.82
N ALA A 174 12.85 -11.64 3.58
CA ALA A 174 13.84 -11.36 2.54
C ALA A 174 13.92 -9.87 2.20
N LEU A 175 12.78 -9.20 2.05
CA LEU A 175 12.71 -7.75 1.82
C LEU A 175 13.25 -6.95 3.01
N ALA A 176 12.94 -7.36 4.25
CA ALA A 176 13.47 -6.70 5.44
C ALA A 176 14.99 -6.80 5.50
N ALA A 177 15.55 -8.00 5.31
CA ALA A 177 16.99 -8.21 5.27
C ALA A 177 17.67 -7.33 4.21
N LEU A 178 17.03 -7.19 3.03
CA LEU A 178 17.57 -6.38 1.94
C LEU A 178 17.52 -4.88 2.25
N LEU A 179 16.44 -4.36 2.83
CA LEU A 179 16.35 -2.96 3.26
C LEU A 179 17.39 -2.63 4.34
N VAL A 180 17.58 -3.53 5.31
CA VAL A 180 18.60 -3.38 6.35
C VAL A 180 20.00 -3.38 5.73
N ALA A 181 20.27 -4.28 4.79
CA ALA A 181 21.53 -4.28 4.04
C ALA A 181 21.75 -3.00 3.22
N PHE A 182 20.67 -2.33 2.78
CA PHE A 182 20.73 -1.03 2.11
C PHE A 182 20.85 0.15 3.10
N GLY A 183 20.97 -0.12 4.40
CA GLY A 183 21.16 0.89 5.43
C GLY A 183 19.86 1.61 5.83
N VAL A 184 18.72 0.92 5.77
CA VAL A 184 17.53 1.31 6.53
C VAL A 184 17.65 0.68 7.93
N PRO A 185 17.37 1.40 9.03
CA PRO A 185 17.37 0.82 10.38
C PRO A 185 16.40 -0.37 10.49
N ASP A 186 16.78 -1.45 11.18
CA ASP A 186 15.91 -2.65 11.31
C ASP A 186 14.63 -2.35 12.11
N ASP A 187 14.70 -1.45 13.10
CA ASP A 187 13.55 -0.99 13.89
C ASP A 187 12.59 -0.10 13.08
N ALA A 188 13.00 0.38 11.91
CA ALA A 188 12.14 1.05 10.95
C ALA A 188 11.36 0.08 10.04
N VAL A 189 11.66 -1.22 10.06
CA VAL A 189 11.07 -2.22 9.15
C VAL A 189 10.15 -3.20 9.90
N VAL A 190 8.85 -3.06 9.67
CA VAL A 190 7.82 -3.97 10.15
C VAL A 190 7.59 -5.08 9.12
N ARG A 191 7.66 -6.34 9.56
CA ARG A 191 7.41 -7.52 8.73
C ARG A 191 5.95 -7.95 8.83
N GLU A 192 5.32 -8.20 7.69
CA GLU A 192 3.98 -8.75 7.56
C GLU A 192 4.06 -10.07 6.76
N PRO A 193 4.14 -11.24 7.42
CA PRO A 193 4.50 -12.50 6.75
C PRO A 193 3.29 -13.37 6.33
N LEU A 194 2.06 -12.85 6.35
CA LEU A 194 0.83 -13.64 6.21
C LEU A 194 0.17 -13.51 4.84
N ALA A 195 0.42 -12.43 4.12
CA ALA A 195 -0.19 -12.21 2.81
C ALA A 195 0.30 -13.24 1.78
N GLU A 196 -0.62 -14.07 1.28
CA GLU A 196 -0.30 -15.01 0.17
C GLU A 196 -0.66 -14.40 -1.20
N HIS A 197 -1.42 -13.30 -1.21
CA HIS A 197 -1.90 -12.62 -2.41
C HIS A 197 -1.87 -11.09 -2.27
N THR A 198 -1.95 -10.38 -3.40
CA THR A 198 -1.82 -8.92 -3.45
C THR A 198 -2.90 -8.18 -2.64
N ASP A 199 -4.16 -8.66 -2.62
CA ASP A 199 -5.22 -8.08 -1.78
C ASP A 199 -4.87 -8.11 -0.30
N GLU A 200 -4.28 -9.22 0.13
CA GLU A 200 -3.89 -9.45 1.51
C GLU A 200 -2.71 -8.58 1.92
N ASN A 201 -1.77 -8.32 0.99
CA ASN A 201 -0.67 -7.40 1.26
C ASN A 201 -1.20 -6.04 1.73
N LEU A 202 -2.18 -5.48 0.99
CA LEU A 202 -2.81 -4.22 1.36
C LEU A 202 -3.65 -4.35 2.63
N TYR A 203 -4.41 -5.42 2.79
CA TYR A 203 -5.27 -5.60 3.95
C TYR A 203 -4.49 -5.70 5.27
N TYR A 204 -3.53 -6.62 5.37
CA TYR A 204 -2.74 -6.79 6.59
C TYR A 204 -1.88 -5.57 6.88
N SER A 205 -1.29 -4.94 5.85
CA SER A 205 -0.57 -3.67 6.00
C SER A 205 -1.48 -2.57 6.56
N THR A 206 -2.74 -2.52 6.11
CA THR A 206 -3.71 -1.53 6.61
C THR A 206 -4.06 -1.76 8.08
N LEU A 207 -4.18 -3.03 8.52
CA LEU A 207 -4.37 -3.33 9.94
C LEU A 207 -3.17 -2.91 10.80
N LEU A 208 -1.95 -3.15 10.32
CA LEU A 208 -0.73 -2.70 10.99
C LEU A 208 -0.64 -1.17 11.07
N MET A 209 -1.04 -0.47 10.01
CA MET A 209 -1.15 0.99 10.00
C MET A 209 -2.14 1.48 11.05
N ALA A 210 -3.35 0.92 11.09
CA ALA A 210 -4.39 1.30 12.05
C ALA A 210 -3.94 1.09 13.50
N GLU A 211 -3.32 -0.05 13.79
CA GLU A 211 -2.76 -0.37 15.12
C GLU A 211 -1.69 0.63 15.57
N ARG A 212 -0.91 1.17 14.63
CA ARG A 212 0.20 2.10 14.90
C ARG A 212 -0.18 3.57 14.74
N GLY A 213 -1.45 3.85 14.45
CA GLY A 213 -1.96 5.20 14.21
C GLY A 213 -1.41 5.86 12.93
N TRP A 214 -0.89 5.09 11.99
CA TRP A 214 -0.41 5.57 10.69
C TRP A 214 -1.58 5.74 9.73
N ARG A 215 -1.67 6.87 9.02
CA ARG A 215 -2.84 7.19 8.18
C ARG A 215 -2.53 7.28 6.70
N SER A 216 -1.26 7.42 6.33
CA SER A 216 -0.83 7.62 4.95
C SER A 216 0.36 6.73 4.62
N ALA A 217 0.41 6.20 3.41
CA ALA A 217 1.52 5.38 2.97
C ALA A 217 1.89 5.59 1.50
N TRP A 218 3.17 5.41 1.21
CA TRP A 218 3.59 5.02 -0.14
C TRP A 218 3.31 3.53 -0.35
N VAL A 219 2.94 3.12 -1.57
CA VAL A 219 2.83 1.72 -1.97
C VAL A 219 3.83 1.45 -3.08
N VAL A 220 4.73 0.50 -2.84
CA VAL A 220 5.90 0.23 -3.66
C VAL A 220 5.78 -1.14 -4.33
N SER A 221 5.90 -1.13 -5.65
CA SER A 221 6.12 -2.29 -6.51
C SER A 221 6.99 -1.85 -7.68
N ASP A 222 7.80 -2.76 -8.20
CA ASP A 222 8.66 -2.56 -9.37
C ASP A 222 7.87 -2.59 -10.69
N ASP A 223 6.73 -3.30 -10.69
CA ASP A 223 5.85 -3.41 -11.86
C ASP A 223 4.67 -2.40 -11.82
N PRO A 224 4.54 -1.52 -12.83
CA PRO A 224 3.38 -0.63 -12.98
C PRO A 224 2.05 -1.35 -13.14
N GLY A 225 2.04 -2.53 -13.76
CA GLY A 225 0.83 -3.35 -13.91
C GLY A 225 0.30 -3.80 -12.55
N HIS A 226 1.19 -4.34 -11.72
CA HIS A 226 0.90 -4.76 -10.36
C HIS A 226 0.37 -3.61 -9.49
N LEU A 227 0.98 -2.42 -9.56
CA LEU A 227 0.45 -1.22 -8.89
C LEU A 227 -0.95 -0.85 -9.39
N LEU A 228 -1.16 -0.90 -10.71
CA LEU A 228 -2.46 -0.57 -11.28
C LEU A 228 -3.56 -1.52 -10.83
N TYR A 229 -3.32 -2.83 -10.90
CA TYR A 229 -4.32 -3.81 -10.48
C TYR A 229 -4.54 -3.80 -8.97
N SER A 230 -3.51 -3.47 -8.17
CA SER A 230 -3.67 -3.24 -6.73
C SER A 230 -4.59 -2.05 -6.45
N ALA A 231 -4.44 -0.95 -7.19
CA ALA A 231 -5.28 0.22 -7.03
C ALA A 231 -6.72 -0.05 -7.49
N LEU A 232 -6.90 -0.63 -8.67
CA LEU A 232 -8.22 -0.88 -9.23
C LEU A 232 -8.94 -2.01 -8.50
N CYS A 233 -8.40 -3.22 -8.51
CA CYS A 233 -9.11 -4.40 -8.06
C CYS A 233 -9.06 -4.59 -6.53
N ASP A 234 -7.89 -4.42 -5.91
CA ASP A 234 -7.73 -4.73 -4.48
C ASP A 234 -8.28 -3.63 -3.59
N ALA A 235 -7.78 -2.41 -3.75
CA ALA A 235 -8.10 -1.29 -2.86
C ALA A 235 -9.54 -0.78 -2.99
N ASN A 236 -10.20 -0.96 -4.15
CA ASN A 236 -11.56 -0.44 -4.37
C ASN A 236 -12.67 -1.49 -4.28
N CYS A 237 -12.37 -2.79 -4.34
CA CYS A 237 -13.38 -3.83 -4.13
C CYS A 237 -13.18 -4.63 -2.84
N CYS A 238 -11.93 -4.79 -2.38
CA CYS A 238 -11.59 -5.82 -1.41
C CYS A 238 -11.11 -5.24 -0.08
N VAL A 239 -10.34 -4.14 -0.12
CA VAL A 239 -9.78 -3.50 1.06
C VAL A 239 -10.46 -2.14 1.29
N ARG A 240 -11.63 -2.14 1.92
CA ARG A 240 -12.44 -0.92 2.18
C ARG A 240 -11.91 -0.03 3.31
N LEU A 241 -10.74 -0.34 3.87
CA LEU A 241 -10.13 0.37 5.00
C LEU A 241 -9.36 1.65 4.57
N GLY A 242 -9.09 1.81 3.27
CA GLY A 242 -8.36 2.95 2.73
C GLY A 242 -8.44 3.02 1.20
N ARG A 243 -7.75 3.99 0.62
CA ARG A 243 -7.78 4.30 -0.82
C ARG A 243 -6.38 4.28 -1.40
N LEU A 244 -6.20 3.58 -2.53
CA LEU A 244 -4.95 3.57 -3.29
C LEU A 244 -5.11 4.37 -4.59
N THR A 245 -4.22 5.34 -4.80
CA THR A 245 -4.11 6.13 -6.04
C THR A 245 -2.70 6.08 -6.60
N LEU A 246 -2.54 6.34 -7.88
CA LEU A 246 -1.27 6.16 -8.59
C LEU A 246 -0.75 7.45 -9.19
N PHE A 247 0.55 7.68 -9.04
CA PHE A 247 1.24 8.89 -9.45
C PHE A 247 2.63 8.61 -10.02
N GLY A 248 3.09 9.49 -10.91
CA GLY A 248 4.51 9.66 -11.21
C GLY A 248 5.14 10.61 -10.18
N LEU A 249 6.17 10.14 -9.49
CA LEU A 249 6.92 10.89 -8.48
C LEU A 249 8.35 11.15 -8.97
N PRO A 250 8.77 12.42 -9.14
CA PRO A 250 10.18 12.73 -9.35
C PRO A 250 10.99 12.26 -8.14
N LEU A 251 11.80 11.22 -8.31
CA LEU A 251 12.52 10.58 -7.20
C LEU A 251 13.99 10.40 -7.59
N PRO A 252 14.94 11.00 -6.86
CA PRO A 252 16.35 10.92 -7.18
C PRO A 252 16.87 9.48 -7.29
N GLY A 253 17.72 9.25 -8.29
CA GLY A 253 18.29 7.93 -8.57
C GLY A 253 17.36 6.99 -9.32
N THR A 254 16.15 7.41 -9.70
CA THR A 254 15.27 6.66 -10.60
C THR A 254 15.81 6.68 -12.02
N ASP A 255 15.73 5.53 -12.69
CA ASP A 255 16.20 5.37 -14.07
C ASP A 255 15.31 6.16 -15.06
N GLY A 256 15.78 6.31 -16.30
CA GLY A 256 15.00 6.93 -17.38
C GLY A 256 14.78 8.42 -17.18
N ASP A 257 13.52 8.84 -17.16
CA ASP A 257 13.09 10.23 -17.00
C ASP A 257 13.15 10.74 -15.54
N GLY A 258 13.61 9.90 -14.61
CA GLY A 258 13.70 10.22 -13.19
C GLY A 258 12.35 10.18 -12.47
N VAL A 259 11.30 9.63 -13.09
CA VAL A 259 9.95 9.54 -12.52
C VAL A 259 9.65 8.12 -12.07
N GLN A 260 9.47 7.95 -10.76
CA GLN A 260 9.05 6.69 -10.16
C GLN A 260 7.52 6.57 -10.25
N LYS A 261 7.04 5.48 -10.86
CA LYS A 261 5.64 5.06 -10.74
C LYS A 261 5.41 4.49 -9.34
N ILE A 262 4.48 5.08 -8.59
CA ILE A 262 4.26 4.75 -7.18
C ILE A 262 2.79 4.88 -6.79
N GLY A 263 2.38 4.13 -5.77
CA GLY A 263 1.07 4.27 -5.15
C GLY A 263 1.09 5.20 -3.94
N HIS A 264 0.01 5.95 -3.75
CA HIS A 264 -0.31 6.71 -2.55
C HIS A 264 -1.56 6.11 -1.91
N TYR A 265 -1.41 5.62 -0.68
CA TYR A 265 -2.46 5.01 0.11
C TYR A 265 -2.85 5.90 1.28
N ALA A 266 -4.15 6.09 1.52
CA ALA A 266 -4.65 6.81 2.68
C ALA A 266 -5.79 6.06 3.34
N LEU A 267 -5.77 5.97 4.67
CA LEU A 267 -6.91 5.45 5.43
C LEU A 267 -8.12 6.39 5.29
N THR A 268 -9.30 5.87 5.59
CA THR A 268 -10.53 6.67 5.62
C THR A 268 -10.83 7.07 7.07
N PRO A 269 -10.71 8.35 7.48
CA PRO A 269 -10.18 9.53 6.76
C PRO A 269 -8.63 9.64 6.77
N PRO A 270 -7.99 10.43 5.87
CA PRO A 270 -8.54 11.48 4.98
C PRO A 270 -9.05 11.02 3.61
N GLY A 271 -8.92 9.74 3.26
CA GLY A 271 -9.58 9.19 2.09
C GLY A 271 -11.11 9.29 2.20
N VAL A 272 -11.79 9.29 1.06
CA VAL A 272 -13.25 9.08 1.02
C VAL A 272 -13.53 7.58 1.17
N ALA A 273 -14.60 7.18 1.85
CA ALA A 273 -14.96 5.76 1.96
C ALA A 273 -15.22 5.12 0.59
N VAL A 274 -14.77 3.86 0.40
CA VAL A 274 -15.07 3.05 -0.78
C VAL A 274 -16.56 2.80 -0.89
N SER A 275 -17.18 3.19 -2.00
CA SER A 275 -18.60 2.97 -2.28
C SER A 275 -18.82 1.69 -3.10
N ASP A 276 -19.99 1.07 -2.94
CA ASP A 276 -20.34 -0.14 -3.71
C ASP A 276 -20.43 0.15 -5.22
N ALA A 277 -20.75 1.40 -5.59
CA ALA A 277 -20.81 1.85 -6.97
C ALA A 277 -19.45 1.77 -7.68
N GLU A 278 -18.34 2.00 -6.96
CA GLU A 278 -17.00 1.91 -7.55
C GLU A 278 -16.60 0.47 -7.85
N CYS A 279 -16.98 -0.47 -6.98
CA CYS A 279 -16.74 -1.88 -7.27
C CYS A 279 -17.66 -2.38 -8.40
N ALA A 280 -18.90 -1.89 -8.48
CA ALA A 280 -19.80 -2.20 -9.58
C ALA A 280 -19.29 -1.65 -10.93
N ASP A 281 -18.70 -0.45 -10.95
CA ASP A 281 -18.07 0.14 -12.15
C ASP A 281 -16.99 -0.78 -12.72
N LEU A 282 -16.13 -1.35 -11.87
CA LEU A 282 -15.08 -2.30 -12.27
C LEU A 282 -15.62 -3.61 -12.83
N GLN A 283 -16.83 -4.00 -12.44
CA GLN A 283 -17.49 -5.22 -12.92
C GLN A 283 -18.36 -4.98 -14.16
N SER A 284 -18.39 -3.74 -14.67
CA SER A 284 -19.16 -3.33 -15.83
C SER A 284 -18.29 -3.13 -17.08
N GLY A 285 -18.91 -3.21 -18.25
CA GLY A 285 -18.27 -2.87 -19.52
C GLY A 285 -16.98 -3.64 -19.82
N LEU A 286 -15.97 -2.95 -20.35
CA LEU A 286 -14.67 -3.53 -20.67
C LEU A 286 -13.71 -3.57 -19.47
N LYS A 287 -13.99 -2.78 -18.42
CA LYS A 287 -13.28 -2.84 -17.13
C LYS A 287 -13.44 -4.20 -16.44
N ALA A 288 -14.56 -4.90 -16.65
CA ALA A 288 -14.83 -6.23 -16.11
C ALA A 288 -13.73 -7.27 -16.47
N PHE A 289 -13.03 -7.10 -17.59
CA PHE A 289 -11.95 -8.00 -18.01
C PHE A 289 -10.64 -7.82 -17.25
N VAL A 290 -10.55 -6.80 -16.40
CA VAL A 290 -9.33 -6.44 -15.66
C VAL A 290 -9.25 -7.15 -14.31
N CYS A 291 -10.41 -7.25 -13.63
CA CYS A 291 -10.52 -7.79 -12.28
C CYS A 291 -11.31 -9.11 -12.25
N THR A 292 -10.99 -10.03 -13.15
CA THR A 292 -11.77 -11.28 -13.38
C THR A 292 -11.74 -12.25 -12.19
N ASN A 293 -10.75 -12.16 -11.31
CA ASN A 293 -10.58 -13.02 -10.14
C ASN A 293 -11.08 -12.40 -8.82
N LEU A 294 -11.83 -11.28 -8.85
CA LEU A 294 -12.40 -10.67 -7.64
C LEU A 294 -13.19 -11.66 -6.76
N PRO A 295 -14.05 -12.54 -7.29
CA PRO A 295 -14.84 -13.45 -6.45
C PRO A 295 -14.01 -14.49 -5.68
N THR A 296 -12.77 -14.75 -6.13
CA THR A 296 -11.88 -15.76 -5.52
C THR A 296 -10.87 -15.16 -4.54
N ARG A 297 -10.73 -13.84 -4.50
CA ARG A 297 -9.82 -13.12 -3.60
C ARG A 297 -10.35 -13.16 -2.16
N ARG A 298 -9.49 -13.50 -1.20
CA ARG A 298 -9.90 -13.75 0.19
C ARG A 298 -10.33 -12.47 0.89
N ALA A 299 -9.68 -11.34 0.62
CA ALA A 299 -10.06 -10.04 1.16
C ALA A 299 -11.48 -9.63 0.75
N CYS A 300 -11.81 -9.75 -0.54
CA CYS A 300 -13.13 -9.34 -1.04
C CYS A 300 -14.24 -10.25 -0.51
N ALA A 301 -13.93 -11.52 -0.23
CA ALA A 301 -14.88 -12.47 0.34
C ALA A 301 -15.03 -12.34 1.87
N GLY A 302 -14.32 -11.42 2.53
CA GLY A 302 -14.27 -11.31 3.99
C GLY A 302 -13.64 -12.55 4.65
N ARG A 303 -12.88 -13.35 3.89
CA ARG A 303 -12.24 -14.61 4.32
C ARG A 303 -10.78 -14.39 4.68
N ILE A 304 -10.49 -13.29 5.36
CA ILE A 304 -9.15 -13.05 5.87
C ILE A 304 -9.01 -13.69 7.24
N THR A 305 -8.01 -14.56 7.35
CA THR A 305 -7.62 -15.15 8.62
C THR A 305 -6.83 -14.11 9.40
N LEU A 306 -7.46 -13.48 10.39
CA LEU A 306 -6.71 -12.75 11.39
C LEU A 306 -6.01 -13.78 12.28
N PRO A 307 -4.67 -13.78 12.42
CA PRO A 307 -4.02 -14.61 13.42
C PRO A 307 -4.59 -14.24 14.79
N ALA A 308 -4.79 -15.25 15.65
CA ALA A 308 -5.13 -14.99 17.05
C ALA A 308 -4.00 -14.16 17.66
N ARG A 309 -4.35 -12.96 18.16
CA ARG A 309 -3.43 -12.07 18.88
C ARG A 309 -3.17 -12.58 20.28
#